data_AF-A0A354J4D5-F1
#
_entry.id   AF-A0A354J4D5-F1
#
_cell.length_a   1.000
_cell.length_b   1.000
_cell.length_c   1.000
_cell.angle_alpha   90.00
_cell.angle_beta   90.00
_cell.angle_gamma   90.00
#
_symmetry.space_group_name_H-M   'P 1'
#
loop_
_entity.id
_entity.type
_entity.pdbx_description
1 polymer ?
#
loop_
_entity_poly.entity_id
_entity_poly.type
_entity_poly.pdbx_seq_one_letter_code
_entity_poly.pdbx_strand_id
1 'polypeptide(L)' 'MDPITPLPSVMSGQMYAAYTFAPGIFLTKEDSDNFMASLDSDTRDYVIKHTDDFRSREDIMECINRLHGEA' A
#
# COMPACT_ATOMS: atom_id res chain seq x y z
N MET A 1 37.13 -17.16 -11.36
CA MET A 1 35.78 -17.54 -11.83
C MET A 1 34.88 -17.41 -10.62
N ASP A 2 34.35 -16.21 -10.45
CA ASP A 2 33.50 -15.85 -9.31
C ASP A 2 32.11 -16.47 -9.50
N PRO A 3 31.52 -17.11 -8.48
CA PRO A 3 30.18 -17.66 -8.62
C PRO A 3 29.17 -16.52 -8.72
N ILE A 4 28.49 -16.44 -9.87
CA ILE A 4 27.29 -15.62 -10.04
C ILE A 4 26.26 -16.20 -9.08
N THR A 5 26.12 -15.55 -7.93
CA THR A 5 25.05 -15.84 -6.98
C THR A 5 23.75 -15.47 -7.70
N PRO A 6 22.76 -16.37 -7.83
CA PRO A 6 21.46 -15.96 -8.33
C PRO A 6 20.92 -14.92 -7.36
N LEU A 7 20.85 -13.67 -7.81
CA LEU A 7 20.12 -12.62 -7.11
C LEU A 7 18.73 -13.19 -6.82
N PRO A 8 18.28 -13.22 -5.56
CA PRO A 8 16.91 -13.62 -5.29
C PRO A 8 16.02 -12.62 -6.01
N SER A 9 15.19 -13.11 -6.93
CA SER A 9 14.18 -12.35 -7.70
C SER A 9 13.06 -11.78 -6.81
N VAL A 10 13.42 -11.17 -5.68
CA VAL A 10 12.52 -10.61 -4.67
C VAL A 10 12.57 -9.09 -4.78
N MET A 11 12.38 -8.54 -5.97
CA MET A 11 12.26 -7.08 -6.17
C MET A 11 10.83 -6.64 -6.51
N SER A 12 9.83 -7.45 -6.16
CA SER A 12 8.43 -6.99 -6.08
C SER A 12 7.87 -7.02 -4.66
N GLY A 13 8.60 -7.61 -3.69
CA GLY A 13 8.17 -7.69 -2.29
C GLY A 13 8.71 -6.57 -1.38
N GLN A 14 9.65 -5.75 -1.85
CA GLN A 14 10.29 -4.70 -1.03
C GLN A 14 9.65 -3.32 -1.15
N MET A 15 8.82 -3.05 -2.16
CA MET A 15 8.20 -1.73 -2.32
C MET A 15 7.15 -1.41 -1.25
N TYR A 16 6.59 -2.43 -0.58
CA TYR A 16 5.57 -2.25 0.46
C TYR A 16 6.08 -2.60 1.87
N ALA A 17 7.38 -2.81 2.04
CA ALA A 17 7.93 -3.22 3.35
C ALA A 17 7.92 -2.10 4.41
N ALA A 18 7.56 -0.86 4.04
CA ALA A 18 7.61 0.30 4.93
C ALA A 18 6.49 1.32 4.70
N TYR A 19 5.25 0.89 4.39
CA TYR A 19 4.12 1.82 4.42
C TYR A 19 3.67 2.05 5.86
N THR A 20 3.50 3.32 6.25
CA THR A 20 2.98 3.70 7.56
C THR A 20 1.92 4.76 7.35
N PHE A 21 0.68 4.43 7.71
CA PHE A 21 -0.41 5.41 7.70
C PHE A 21 -0.24 6.41 8.83
N ALA A 22 -0.77 7.61 8.64
CA ALA A 22 -0.85 8.60 9.71
C ALA A 22 -1.58 8.02 10.93
N PRO A 23 -1.16 8.40 12.16
CA PRO A 23 -1.81 7.90 13.37
C PRO A 23 -3.28 8.31 13.39
N GLY A 24 -4.18 7.34 13.63
CA GLY A 24 -5.63 7.54 13.69
C GLY A 24 -6.39 7.17 12.41
N ILE A 25 -5.71 6.83 11.32
CA ILE A 25 -6.39 6.32 10.10
C ILE A 25 -6.93 4.91 10.32
N PHE A 26 -6.11 4.01 10.86
CA PHE A 26 -6.47 2.65 11.21
C PHE A 26 -6.31 2.43 12.71
N LEU A 27 -7.22 1.66 13.31
CA LEU A 27 -7.20 1.36 14.74
C LEU A 27 -6.07 0.42 15.13
N THR A 28 -5.74 -0.52 14.23
CA THR A 28 -4.67 -1.50 14.43
C THR A 28 -3.89 -1.70 13.13
N LYS A 29 -2.65 -2.20 13.24
CA LYS A 29 -1.87 -2.60 12.08
C LYS A 29 -2.57 -3.70 11.28
N GLU A 30 -3.21 -4.65 11.96
CA GLU A 30 -3.99 -5.71 11.33
C GLU A 30 -5.16 -5.16 10.49
N ASP A 31 -5.86 -4.13 10.97
CA ASP A 31 -6.93 -3.46 10.20
C ASP A 31 -6.36 -2.79 8.93
N SER A 32 -5.20 -2.13 9.03
CA SER A 32 -4.52 -1.55 7.87
C SER A 32 -4.04 -2.60 6.86
N ASP A 33 -3.46 -3.71 7.33
CA ASP A 33 -2.96 -4.79 6.47
C ASP A 33 -4.13 -5.52 5.79
N ASN A 34 -5.24 -5.78 6.50
CA ASN A 34 -6.46 -6.36 5.91
C ASN A 34 -7.08 -5.43 4.87
N PHE A 35 -7.16 -4.13 5.16
CA PHE A 35 -7.65 -3.15 4.20
C PHE A 35 -6.77 -3.11 2.95
N MET A 36 -5.45 -3.00 3.10
CA MET A 36 -4.50 -3.07 1.98
C MET A 36 -4.58 -4.38 1.20
N ALA A 37 -4.84 -5.51 1.87
CA ALA A 37 -5.01 -6.80 1.21
C ALA A 37 -6.32 -6.91 0.41
N SER A 38 -7.33 -6.11 0.75
CA SER A 38 -8.60 -6.05 0.01
C SER A 38 -8.53 -5.22 -1.27
N LEU A 39 -7.48 -4.39 -1.42
CA LEU A 39 -7.29 -3.53 -2.58
C LEU A 39 -6.58 -4.26 -3.72
N ASP A 40 -6.92 -3.89 -4.95
CA ASP A 40 -6.17 -4.29 -6.13
C ASP A 40 -4.71 -3.82 -6.06
N SER A 41 -3.82 -4.51 -6.77
CA SER A 41 -2.39 -4.21 -6.72
C SER A 41 -2.08 -2.77 -7.11
N ASP A 42 -2.74 -2.21 -8.14
CA ASP A 42 -2.55 -0.82 -8.57
C ASP A 42 -3.07 0.18 -7.54
N THR A 43 -4.27 -0.08 -6.99
CA THR A 43 -4.89 0.75 -5.96
C THR A 43 -4.03 0.78 -4.70
N ARG A 44 -3.56 -0.39 -4.25
CA ARG A 44 -2.66 -0.51 -3.11
C ARG A 44 -1.35 0.23 -3.33
N ASP A 45 -0.76 0.11 -4.52
CA ASP A 45 0.46 0.83 -4.88
C ASP A 45 0.28 2.35 -4.76
N TYR A 46 -0.83 2.84 -5.30
CA TYR A 46 -1.19 4.25 -5.21
C TYR A 46 -1.38 4.71 -3.76
N VAL A 47 -2.15 3.96 -2.97
CA VAL A 47 -2.40 4.31 -1.57
C VAL A 47 -1.10 4.33 -0.78
N ILE A 48 -0.18 3.40 -1.03
CA ILE A 48 1.12 3.37 -0.34
C ILE A 48 2.00 4.55 -0.74
N LYS A 49 1.95 4.99 -2.00
CA LYS A 49 2.68 6.20 -2.45
C LYS A 49 2.09 7.50 -1.89
N HIS A 50 0.84 7.48 -1.48
CA HIS A 50 0.09 8.64 -0.99
C HIS A 50 -0.33 8.50 0.49
N THR A 51 0.31 7.61 1.27
CA THR A 51 -0.03 7.37 2.68
C THR A 51 -0.09 8.64 3.53
N ASP A 52 0.76 9.62 3.22
CA ASP A 52 0.88 10.91 3.91
C ASP A 52 -0.22 11.92 3.53
N ASP A 53 -0.85 11.77 2.36
CA ASP A 53 -1.95 12.63 1.91
C ASP A 53 -3.26 12.29 2.63
N PHE A 54 -3.40 11.04 3.06
CA PHE A 54 -4.59 10.59 3.75
C PHE A 54 -4.59 11.06 5.20
N ARG A 55 -5.72 11.63 5.63
CA ARG A 55 -5.95 12.03 7.04
C ARG A 55 -6.92 11.10 7.75
N SER A 56 -7.67 10.31 6.98
CA SER A 56 -8.76 9.48 7.45
C SER A 56 -8.88 8.24 6.57
N ARG A 57 -9.49 7.18 7.10
CA ARG A 57 -9.88 6.03 6.26
C ARG A 57 -10.85 6.44 5.15
N GLU A 58 -11.73 7.40 5.42
CA GLU A 58 -12.68 7.95 4.44
C GLU A 58 -11.96 8.63 3.26
N ASP A 59 -10.90 9.40 3.49
CA ASP A 59 -10.08 9.97 2.40
C ASP A 59 -9.49 8.90 1.50
N ILE A 60 -9.03 7.78 2.08
CA ILE A 60 -8.50 6.66 1.30
C ILE A 60 -9.61 6.07 0.43
N MET A 61 -10.79 5.82 0.99
CA MET A 61 -11.92 5.27 0.24
C MET A 61 -12.40 6.23 -0.86
N GLU A 62 -12.49 7.53 -0.58
CA GLU A 62 -12.84 8.53 -1.59
C GLU A 62 -11.80 8.58 -2.72
N CYS A 63 -10.52 8.52 -2.38
CA CYS A 63 -9.44 8.47 -3.37
C CYS A 63 -9.52 7.22 -4.23
N ILE A 64 -9.83 6.06 -3.64
CA ILE A 64 -10.04 4.80 -4.36
C ILE A 64 -11.24 4.91 -5.30
N ASN A 65 -12.38 5.42 -4.82
CA ASN A 65 -13.56 5.59 -5.68
C ASN A 65 -13.26 6.50 -6.89
N ARG A 66 -12.49 7.58 -6.68
CA ARG A 66 -12.03 8.44 -7.78
C ARG A 66 -11.10 7.73 -8.75
N LEU A 67 -10.21 6.86 -8.27
CA LEU A 67 -9.32 6.05 -9.12
C LEU A 67 -10.10 5.05 -9.99
N HIS A 68 -11.17 4.48 -9.43
CA HIS A 68 -12.04 3.52 -10.14
C HIS A 68 -13.07 4.21 -11.04
N GLY A 69 -13.15 5.54 -11.02
CA GLY A 69 -14.13 6.30 -11.79
C GLY A 69 -15.56 6.23 -11.25
N GLU A 70 -15.71 5.78 -10.00
CA GLU A 70 -16.99 5.70 -9.28
C GLU A 70 -17.28 7.04 -8.56
N ALA A 71 -17.35 8.12 -9.35
CA ALA A 71 -17.61 9.48 -8.90
C ALA A 71 -19.06 9.91 -9.15
#